data_AF-A0A7R9XWT3-F1
#
_entry.id   AF-A0A7R9XWT3-F1
#
_cell.length_a   1.000
_cell.length_b   1.000
_cell.length_c   1.000
_cell.angle_alpha   90.00
_cell.angle_beta   90.00
_cell.angle_gamma   90.00
#
_symmetry.space_group_name_H-M   'P 1'
#
loop_
_entity.id
_entity.type
_entity.pdbx_description
1 polymer ?
#
loop_
_entity_poly.entity_id
_entity_poly.type
_entity_poly.pdbx_seq_one_letter_code
_entity_poly.pdbx_strand_id
1 'polypeptide(L)'
;ARAHAPAHAAGSIMADVIDVSRAFETYGFALGDDADGKDVAAECLAMCRAHGATADDLAIAYDTFFSSAPPGKVPATPSSAVMDAFRSHYERTHLSVKKASAKKTPTAYYTYGGGDILETIDAMDADDADASLAATTPGRAYTPAAKTSNAKATHVLATRGAFNANDATTPTRHPNARAILDASAPKPGTSAFSKRPARRAAKSELNAELPIAKKKNQAQAATVAVRGAPLRRDVRYMRDRVGDKVEMIESRLRAFKRAVERRYPGLDCGGATYAASQDDVTVVGRVVCDSEGKLNEASVMLEGSVETSNGARVRLELRELPRFSLFPGQIVCVQGSNPSGHCLVARRLIASVAPSGVKSTASSPAFGSLSVAIASGPYTCAGDLSYEPLNEFLAYCAETRPDAVVLMGPFVDAEHKSVRGDDAPLDVSFEDVFALRVRDALERFAADADDAGYAPSVVVMPSTRDVTHDAVFPQPPLLSERELELPRSCAIACAPNPGVFSINGVTFAACTQDVLRHLSAAEAAREPA
;
A
#
# COMPACT_ATOMS: atom_id res chain seq x y z
N ALA A 1 -22.71 58.63 24.59
CA ALA A 1 -22.49 57.66 23.51
C ALA A 1 -21.04 57.14 23.59
N ARG A 2 -20.80 56.05 24.31
CA ARG A 2 -19.52 55.33 24.28
C ARG A 2 -19.84 53.88 23.91
N ALA A 3 -19.20 53.45 22.84
CA ALA A 3 -19.46 52.23 22.10
C ALA A 3 -19.22 50.98 22.96
N HIS A 4 -20.22 50.09 23.00
CA HIS A 4 -20.07 48.71 23.46
C HIS A 4 -20.08 47.78 22.23
N ALA A 5 -18.89 47.56 21.68
CA ALA A 5 -18.42 46.37 20.95
C ALA A 5 -16.89 46.54 20.84
N PRO A 6 -16.03 45.50 21.00
CA PRO A 6 -16.19 44.14 20.49
C PRO A 6 -15.57 43.02 21.37
N ALA A 7 -16.38 42.15 21.98
CA ALA A 7 -15.89 40.85 22.49
C ALA A 7 -16.41 39.69 21.63
N HIS A 8 -17.65 39.79 21.13
CA HIS A 8 -18.28 38.79 20.28
C HIS A 8 -17.64 38.64 18.89
N ALA A 9 -17.17 39.74 18.30
CA ALA A 9 -16.53 39.72 16.98
C ALA A 9 -15.13 39.07 17.01
N ALA A 10 -14.38 39.26 18.10
CA ALA A 10 -13.07 38.63 18.27
C ALA A 10 -13.18 37.11 18.45
N GLY A 11 -14.20 36.64 19.20
CA GLY A 11 -14.47 35.21 19.37
C GLY A 11 -14.90 34.50 18.08
N SER A 12 -15.66 35.17 17.21
CA SER A 12 -16.07 34.63 15.91
C SER A 12 -14.90 34.52 14.93
N ILE A 13 -13.97 35.48 14.93
CA ILE A 13 -12.80 35.44 14.05
C ILE A 13 -11.86 34.30 14.45
N MET A 14 -11.65 34.07 15.76
CA MET A 14 -10.84 32.93 16.21
C MET A 14 -11.45 31.58 15.81
N ALA A 15 -12.77 31.43 15.86
CA ALA A 15 -13.44 30.21 15.40
C ALA A 15 -13.23 29.98 13.88
N ASP A 16 -13.37 31.02 13.06
CA ASP A 16 -13.16 30.93 11.61
C ASP A 16 -11.69 30.59 11.26
N VAL A 17 -10.71 31.13 11.99
CA VAL A 17 -9.27 30.83 11.79
C VAL A 17 -8.96 29.36 12.13
N ILE A 18 -9.59 28.83 13.20
CA ILE A 18 -9.47 27.42 13.58
C ILE A 18 -10.07 26.52 12.48
N ASP A 19 -11.21 26.90 11.91
CA ASP A 19 -11.84 26.14 10.84
C ASP A 19 -11.01 26.13 9.56
N VAL A 20 -10.36 27.26 9.21
CA VAL A 20 -9.39 27.32 8.10
C VAL A 20 -8.17 26.44 8.36
N SER A 21 -7.63 26.49 9.58
CA SER A 21 -6.49 25.65 9.97
C SER A 21 -6.85 24.16 9.88
N ARG A 22 -8.03 23.78 10.39
CA ARG A 22 -8.54 22.41 10.32
C ARG A 22 -8.76 21.95 8.89
N ALA A 23 -9.28 22.83 8.02
CA ALA A 23 -9.43 22.52 6.60
C ALA A 23 -8.05 22.22 5.99
N PHE A 24 -7.08 23.12 6.10
CA PHE A 24 -5.73 22.89 5.55
C PHE A 24 -5.03 21.66 6.15
N GLU A 25 -5.16 21.42 7.46
CA GLU A 25 -4.65 20.22 8.11
C GLU A 25 -5.27 18.95 7.53
N THR A 26 -6.56 18.99 7.21
CA THR A 26 -7.26 17.88 6.54
C THR A 26 -6.61 17.58 5.19
N TYR A 27 -6.08 18.58 4.47
CA TYR A 27 -5.34 18.43 3.22
C TYR A 27 -3.83 18.16 3.40
N GLY A 28 -3.37 18.02 4.65
CA GLY A 28 -1.98 17.70 4.99
C GLY A 28 -1.07 18.92 5.15
N PHE A 29 -1.65 20.12 5.24
CA PHE A 29 -0.92 21.38 5.37
C PHE A 29 -1.13 21.96 6.77
N ALA A 30 -0.11 21.87 7.63
CA ALA A 30 -0.15 22.53 8.93
C ALA A 30 0.06 24.04 8.73
N LEU A 31 -0.95 24.84 9.07
CA LEU A 31 -0.83 26.29 9.10
C LEU A 31 -0.34 26.69 10.50
N GLY A 32 0.84 27.30 10.57
CA GLY A 32 1.39 27.84 11.81
C GLY A 32 1.87 29.28 11.61
N ASP A 33 2.42 29.86 12.66
CA ASP A 33 3.15 31.12 12.53
C ASP A 33 4.38 30.89 11.66
N ASP A 34 4.57 31.72 10.64
CA ASP A 34 5.77 31.67 9.80
C ASP A 34 7.03 32.02 10.63
N ALA A 35 8.23 31.79 10.09
CA ALA A 35 9.49 32.14 10.76
C ALA A 35 9.58 33.62 11.18
N ASP A 36 8.79 34.48 10.54
CA ASP A 36 8.65 35.92 10.80
C ASP A 36 7.50 36.28 11.76
N GLY A 37 6.82 35.29 12.37
CA GLY A 37 5.72 35.51 13.32
C GLY A 37 4.39 35.96 12.69
N LYS A 38 4.18 35.66 11.40
CA LYS A 38 2.92 35.95 10.69
C LYS A 38 1.95 34.78 10.78
N ASP A 39 0.71 35.07 11.14
CA ASP A 39 -0.39 34.10 11.20
C ASP A 39 -0.90 33.79 9.78
N VAL A 40 -0.39 32.69 9.21
CA VAL A 40 -0.73 32.21 7.87
C VAL A 40 -2.21 31.81 7.78
N ALA A 41 -2.81 31.34 8.88
CA ALA A 41 -4.22 30.95 8.91
C ALA A 41 -5.14 32.18 8.83
N ALA A 42 -4.76 33.30 9.46
CA ALA A 42 -5.46 34.57 9.31
C ALA A 42 -5.38 35.12 7.86
N GLU A 43 -4.24 34.97 7.18
CA GLU A 43 -4.09 35.35 5.77
C GLU A 43 -5.00 34.50 4.86
N CYS A 44 -5.10 33.20 5.12
CA CYS A 44 -6.02 32.30 4.42
C CYS A 44 -7.48 32.71 4.65
N LEU A 45 -7.87 33.03 5.89
CA LEU A 45 -9.21 33.51 6.20
C LEU A 45 -9.53 34.82 5.47
N ALA A 46 -8.57 35.74 5.35
CA ALA A 46 -8.74 36.96 4.58
C ALA A 46 -8.99 36.66 3.09
N MET A 47 -8.31 35.66 2.51
CA MET A 47 -8.55 35.20 1.15
C MET A 47 -9.94 34.57 0.98
N CYS A 48 -10.37 33.72 1.93
CA CYS A 48 -11.73 33.15 1.93
C CYS A 48 -12.79 34.26 1.87
N ARG A 49 -12.65 35.30 2.71
CA ARG A 49 -13.56 36.44 2.76
C ARG A 49 -13.49 37.30 1.49
N ALA A 50 -12.30 37.55 0.94
CA ALA A 50 -12.12 38.35 -0.25
C ALA A 50 -12.72 37.71 -1.51
N HIS A 51 -12.69 36.38 -1.61
CA HIS A 51 -13.15 35.65 -2.78
C HIS A 51 -14.48 34.92 -2.60
N GLY A 52 -15.06 34.94 -1.39
CA GLY A 52 -16.29 34.22 -1.05
C GLY A 52 -16.12 32.69 -1.12
N ALA A 53 -14.90 32.20 -0.84
CA ALA A 53 -14.58 30.78 -0.84
C ALA A 53 -14.74 30.19 0.57
N THR A 54 -15.17 28.92 0.66
CA THR A 54 -15.13 28.21 1.94
C THR A 54 -13.69 27.83 2.31
N ALA A 55 -13.44 27.53 3.58
CA ALA A 55 -12.14 27.05 4.05
C ALA A 55 -11.67 25.81 3.27
N ASP A 56 -12.59 24.88 2.99
CA ASP A 56 -12.30 23.68 2.20
C ASP A 56 -12.01 23.98 0.73
N ASP A 57 -12.77 24.87 0.08
CA ASP A 57 -12.52 25.27 -1.31
C ASP A 57 -11.11 25.87 -1.47
N LEU A 58 -10.72 26.72 -0.52
CA LEU A 58 -9.39 27.32 -0.51
C LEU A 58 -8.29 26.27 -0.31
N ALA A 59 -8.50 25.31 0.60
CA ALA A 59 -7.56 24.22 0.84
C ALA A 59 -7.43 23.28 -0.38
N ILE A 60 -8.52 22.97 -1.10
CA ILE A 60 -8.51 22.22 -2.37
C ILE A 60 -7.71 22.96 -3.44
N ALA A 61 -7.93 24.26 -3.56
CA ALA A 61 -7.22 25.07 -4.54
C ALA A 61 -5.73 25.17 -4.22
N TYR A 62 -5.38 25.30 -2.92
CA TYR A 62 -3.99 25.28 -2.47
C TYR A 62 -3.33 23.94 -2.75
N ASP A 63 -4.02 22.84 -2.48
CA ASP A 63 -3.55 21.49 -2.79
C ASP A 63 -3.26 21.28 -4.28
N THR A 64 -4.13 21.80 -5.15
CA THR A 64 -3.91 21.76 -6.61
C THR A 64 -2.69 22.58 -7.02
N PHE A 65 -2.51 23.76 -6.41
CA PHE A 65 -1.34 24.60 -6.62
C PHE A 65 -0.06 23.90 -6.15
N PHE A 66 -0.09 23.29 -4.96
CA PHE A 66 1.04 22.53 -4.41
C PHE A 66 1.41 21.32 -5.26
N SER A 67 0.40 20.59 -5.74
CA SER A 67 0.57 19.39 -6.57
C SER A 67 1.11 19.69 -7.98
N SER A 68 0.81 20.87 -8.52
CA SER A 68 1.31 21.35 -9.81
C SER A 68 2.67 22.06 -9.73
N ALA A 69 3.14 22.38 -8.52
CA ALA A 69 4.40 23.07 -8.33
C ALA A 69 5.61 22.16 -8.63
N PRO A 70 6.70 22.71 -9.21
CA PRO A 70 7.94 21.96 -9.41
C PRO A 70 8.52 21.46 -8.08
N PRO A 71 9.21 20.30 -8.08
CA PRO A 71 9.82 19.73 -6.88
C PRO A 71 10.75 20.73 -6.19
N GLY A 72 10.63 20.87 -4.86
CA GLY A 72 11.48 21.74 -4.05
C GLY A 72 11.17 23.24 -4.11
N LYS A 73 10.23 23.70 -4.94
CA LYS A 73 9.85 25.13 -5.00
C LYS A 73 8.83 25.56 -3.95
N VAL A 74 8.00 24.62 -3.48
CA VAL A 74 6.96 24.89 -2.48
C VAL A 74 7.19 23.96 -1.30
N PRO A 75 7.50 24.49 -0.10
CA PRO A 75 7.64 23.70 1.12
C PRO A 75 6.30 23.05 1.52
N ALA A 76 6.38 21.92 2.23
CA ALA A 76 5.19 21.20 2.70
C ALA A 76 4.39 21.98 3.75
N THR A 77 5.07 22.82 4.55
CA THR A 77 4.44 23.77 5.47
C THR A 77 4.27 25.11 4.74
N PRO A 78 3.04 25.60 4.54
CA PRO A 78 2.81 26.87 3.85
C PRO A 78 3.40 28.04 4.67
N SER A 79 4.27 28.83 4.03
CA SER A 79 4.75 30.11 4.58
C SER A 79 3.97 31.28 3.98
N SER A 80 4.05 32.47 4.59
CA SER A 80 3.40 33.69 4.09
C SER A 80 3.85 34.00 2.64
N ALA A 81 5.14 33.82 2.32
CA ALA A 81 5.66 34.02 0.96
C ALA A 81 5.06 33.03 -0.06
N VAL A 82 4.83 31.78 0.34
CA VAL A 82 4.16 30.77 -0.49
C VAL A 82 2.69 31.11 -0.67
N MET A 83 2.04 31.62 0.37
CA MET A 83 0.65 32.05 0.33
C MET A 83 0.43 33.25 -0.59
N ASP A 84 1.37 34.18 -0.69
CA ASP A 84 1.31 35.28 -1.67
C ASP A 84 1.45 34.78 -3.12
N ALA A 85 2.32 33.79 -3.36
CA ALA A 85 2.44 33.13 -4.67
C ALA A 85 1.15 32.38 -5.01
N PHE A 86 0.58 31.67 -4.04
CA PHE A 86 -0.71 31.00 -4.17
C PHE A 86 -1.84 32.00 -4.43
N ARG A 87 -1.90 33.12 -3.72
CA ARG A 87 -2.90 34.18 -3.94
C ARG A 87 -2.86 34.68 -5.38
N SER A 88 -1.66 34.97 -5.89
CA SER A 88 -1.46 35.39 -7.28
C SER A 88 -1.92 34.34 -8.29
N HIS A 89 -1.69 33.05 -7.98
CA HIS A 89 -2.16 31.93 -8.80
C HIS A 89 -3.69 31.77 -8.74
N TYR A 90 -4.24 31.81 -7.53
CA TYR A 90 -5.67 31.69 -7.24
C TYR A 90 -6.46 32.79 -7.93
N GLU A 91 -6.02 34.05 -7.84
CA GLU A 91 -6.68 35.16 -8.53
C GLU A 91 -6.68 34.95 -10.05
N ARG A 92 -5.57 34.50 -10.64
CA ARG A 92 -5.46 34.26 -12.08
C ARG A 92 -6.41 33.16 -12.57
N THR A 93 -6.49 32.05 -11.83
CA THR A 93 -7.38 30.92 -12.18
C THR A 93 -8.83 31.27 -11.91
N HIS A 94 -9.14 31.88 -10.76
CA HIS A 94 -10.49 32.23 -10.33
C HIS A 94 -11.11 33.36 -11.17
N LEU A 95 -10.31 34.32 -11.68
CA LEU A 95 -10.74 35.31 -12.66
C LEU A 95 -11.04 34.69 -14.05
N SER A 96 -10.32 33.63 -14.44
CA SER A 96 -10.59 32.90 -15.69
C SER A 96 -11.91 32.13 -15.64
N VAL A 97 -12.22 31.51 -14.49
CA VAL A 97 -13.47 30.77 -14.26
C VAL A 97 -14.68 31.71 -14.23
N LYS A 98 -14.57 32.91 -13.65
CA LYS A 98 -15.64 33.94 -13.71
C LYS A 98 -15.90 34.44 -15.14
N LYS A 99 -14.89 34.49 -16.02
CA LYS A 99 -15.06 34.80 -17.45
C LYS A 99 -15.67 33.64 -18.25
N ALA A 100 -15.36 32.39 -17.90
CA ALA A 100 -15.89 31.20 -18.57
C ALA A 100 -17.33 30.85 -18.14
N SER A 101 -17.69 31.06 -16.87
CA SER A 101 -19.04 30.83 -16.32
C SER A 101 -20.12 31.73 -16.93
N ALA A 102 -19.76 32.93 -17.39
CA ALA A 102 -20.66 33.80 -18.16
C ALA A 102 -20.99 33.26 -19.57
N LYS A 103 -20.28 32.22 -20.04
CA LYS A 103 -20.50 31.57 -21.35
C LYS A 103 -20.28 30.06 -21.23
N LYS A 104 -21.22 29.35 -20.60
CA LYS A 104 -21.67 27.96 -20.89
C LYS A 104 -22.17 27.30 -19.61
N THR A 105 -23.39 26.79 -19.64
CA THR A 105 -23.82 25.66 -18.81
C THR A 105 -23.20 24.39 -19.39
N PRO A 106 -22.29 23.68 -18.68
CA PRO A 106 -21.78 22.40 -19.15
C PRO A 106 -22.59 21.27 -18.52
N THR A 107 -23.48 20.68 -19.30
CA THR A 107 -23.96 19.30 -19.12
C THR A 107 -22.94 18.39 -19.78
N ALA A 108 -21.88 18.00 -19.08
CA ALA A 108 -21.06 16.83 -19.43
C ALA A 108 -20.02 16.57 -18.35
N TYR A 109 -19.96 15.33 -17.89
CA TYR A 109 -18.88 14.77 -17.11
C TYR A 109 -17.55 14.94 -17.85
N TYR A 110 -16.50 15.28 -17.11
CA TYR A 110 -15.13 15.30 -17.63
C TYR A 110 -14.70 13.88 -18.01
N THR A 111 -14.79 13.55 -19.30
CA THR A 111 -13.98 12.49 -19.92
C THR A 111 -12.60 13.09 -20.22
N TYR A 112 -11.54 12.49 -19.66
CA TYR A 112 -10.18 12.75 -20.13
C TYR A 112 -10.11 12.47 -21.63
N GLY A 113 -9.66 13.47 -22.39
CA GLY A 113 -9.62 13.43 -23.85
C GLY A 113 -8.75 12.29 -24.37
N GLY A 114 -9.38 11.32 -25.00
CA GLY A 114 -8.75 10.45 -25.98
C GLY A 114 -8.65 11.20 -27.30
N GLY A 115 -7.44 11.36 -27.81
CA GLY A 115 -7.26 11.49 -29.26
C GLY A 115 -7.66 10.17 -29.92
N ASP A 116 -8.39 10.28 -31.03
CA ASP A 116 -8.93 9.22 -31.89
C ASP A 116 -8.33 7.81 -31.73
N ILE A 117 -9.07 6.94 -31.04
CA ILE A 117 -8.83 5.48 -31.05
C ILE A 117 -10.01 4.75 -31.73
N LEU A 118 -11.13 5.43 -31.98
CA LEU A 118 -12.31 4.79 -32.57
C LEU A 118 -12.10 4.42 -34.05
N GLU A 119 -11.25 5.15 -34.78
CA GLU A 119 -10.87 4.77 -36.16
C GLU A 119 -9.83 3.65 -36.23
N THR A 120 -9.16 3.30 -35.12
CA THR A 120 -8.13 2.23 -35.10
C THR A 120 -8.67 0.88 -34.62
N ILE A 121 -9.88 0.84 -34.03
CA ILE A 121 -10.48 -0.39 -33.50
C ILE A 121 -11.21 -1.20 -34.58
N ASP A 122 -11.61 -0.59 -35.70
CA ASP A 122 -12.23 -1.31 -36.82
C ASP A 122 -11.21 -2.02 -37.74
N ALA A 123 -9.92 -2.04 -37.39
CA ALA A 123 -8.85 -2.53 -38.27
C ALA A 123 -7.98 -3.66 -37.69
N MET A 124 -8.37 -4.35 -36.61
CA MET A 124 -7.62 -5.52 -36.13
C MET A 124 -8.55 -6.72 -35.91
N ASP A 125 -8.43 -7.69 -36.81
CA ASP A 125 -9.09 -8.99 -36.76
C ASP A 125 -8.77 -9.73 -35.45
N ALA A 126 -9.75 -10.52 -35.02
CA ALA A 126 -9.65 -11.43 -33.90
C ALA A 126 -8.76 -12.63 -34.25
N ASP A 127 -7.59 -12.72 -33.62
CA ASP A 127 -7.02 -13.97 -33.08
C ASP A 127 -5.74 -13.64 -32.28
N ASP A 128 -5.53 -14.39 -31.19
CA ASP A 128 -4.36 -14.41 -30.30
C ASP A 128 -4.13 -13.23 -29.33
N ALA A 129 -4.76 -13.30 -28.15
CA ALA A 129 -4.33 -12.54 -26.96
C ALA A 129 -4.05 -13.49 -25.78
N ASP A 130 -2.78 -13.85 -25.63
CA ASP A 130 -2.20 -14.64 -24.54
C ASP A 130 -2.12 -13.84 -23.22
N ALA A 131 -2.12 -14.57 -22.10
CA ALA A 131 -2.28 -14.12 -20.73
C ALA A 131 -1.04 -13.42 -20.11
N SER A 132 -0.27 -12.64 -20.87
CA SER A 132 0.98 -12.03 -20.39
C SER A 132 0.92 -10.52 -20.10
N LEU A 133 -0.23 -9.86 -20.26
CA LEU A 133 -0.33 -8.39 -20.16
C LEU A 133 -0.56 -7.84 -18.74
N ALA A 134 -0.73 -8.71 -17.74
CA ALA A 134 -1.06 -8.30 -16.37
C ALA A 134 0.15 -7.94 -15.50
N ALA A 135 1.38 -7.97 -16.03
CA ALA A 135 2.59 -7.94 -15.20
C ALA A 135 3.36 -6.61 -15.15
N THR A 136 2.99 -5.56 -15.89
CA THR A 136 3.90 -4.39 -16.02
C THR A 136 3.24 -3.01 -15.97
N THR A 137 2.04 -2.86 -15.37
CA THR A 137 1.51 -1.53 -15.04
C THR A 137 0.51 -1.59 -13.87
N PRO A 138 0.76 -0.93 -12.73
CA PRO A 138 -0.27 -0.79 -11.70
C PRO A 138 -1.28 0.28 -12.18
N GLY A 139 -2.51 -0.12 -12.49
CA GLY A 139 -3.62 0.84 -12.66
C GLY A 139 -4.60 0.61 -13.80
N ARG A 140 -4.52 -0.47 -14.58
CA ARG A 140 -5.50 -0.71 -15.67
C ARG A 140 -6.46 -1.85 -15.35
N ALA A 141 -7.28 -1.67 -14.32
CA ALA A 141 -8.52 -2.42 -14.17
C ALA A 141 -9.65 -1.62 -14.86
N TYR A 142 -10.18 -2.18 -15.95
CA TYR A 142 -11.34 -1.65 -16.66
C TYR A 142 -12.58 -1.92 -15.80
N THR A 143 -13.18 -0.89 -15.19
CA THR A 143 -14.49 -1.00 -14.56
C THR A 143 -15.58 -0.90 -15.63
N PRO A 144 -16.44 -1.93 -15.81
CA PRO A 144 -17.58 -1.80 -16.70
C PRO A 144 -18.54 -0.74 -16.15
N ALA A 145 -18.81 0.31 -16.93
CA ALA A 145 -19.80 1.32 -16.58
C ALA A 145 -21.17 0.67 -16.35
N ALA A 146 -21.76 0.90 -15.17
CA ALA A 146 -23.05 0.33 -14.78
C ALA A 146 -24.19 0.85 -15.68
N LYS A 147 -24.90 -0.08 -16.34
CA LYS A 147 -25.94 0.22 -17.34
C LYS A 147 -27.34 0.44 -16.77
N THR A 148 -27.53 0.51 -15.45
CA THR A 148 -28.87 0.62 -14.83
C THR A 148 -29.08 1.97 -14.13
N SER A 149 -30.32 2.47 -14.15
CA SER A 149 -30.72 3.74 -13.51
C SER A 149 -30.48 3.74 -11.99
N ASN A 150 -30.57 2.57 -11.34
CA ASN A 150 -30.34 2.42 -9.91
C ASN A 150 -28.85 2.53 -9.52
N ALA A 151 -27.94 2.10 -10.41
CA ALA A 151 -26.49 2.25 -10.21
C ALA A 151 -26.03 3.71 -10.40
N LYS A 152 -26.75 4.50 -11.22
CA LYS A 152 -26.50 5.94 -11.36
C LYS A 152 -26.91 6.72 -10.10
N ALA A 153 -27.99 6.33 -9.42
CA ALA A 153 -28.45 7.01 -8.20
C ALA A 153 -27.52 6.78 -7.00
N THR A 154 -26.97 5.57 -6.87
CA THR A 154 -25.98 5.22 -5.82
C THR A 154 -24.63 5.86 -6.07
N HIS A 155 -24.18 5.95 -7.33
CA HIS A 155 -22.95 6.67 -7.67
C HIS A 155 -23.06 8.18 -7.42
N VAL A 156 -24.23 8.80 -7.65
CA VAL A 156 -24.45 10.23 -7.37
C VAL A 156 -24.44 10.54 -5.86
N LEU A 157 -24.85 9.59 -5.01
CA LEU A 157 -24.73 9.74 -3.56
C LEU A 157 -23.27 9.68 -3.10
N ALA A 158 -22.45 8.79 -3.67
CA ALA A 158 -21.04 8.66 -3.34
C ALA A 158 -20.20 9.89 -3.76
N THR A 159 -20.58 10.58 -4.84
CA THR A 159 -19.86 11.77 -5.33
C THR A 159 -20.20 13.06 -4.56
N ARG A 160 -21.25 13.10 -3.73
CA ARG A 160 -21.58 14.27 -2.88
C ARG A 160 -20.94 14.14 -1.51
N GLY A 161 -19.61 14.02 -1.52
CA GLY A 161 -18.76 13.85 -0.35
C GLY A 161 -19.12 14.78 0.82
N ALA A 162 -19.68 14.18 1.85
CA ALA A 162 -19.59 14.61 3.23
C ALA A 162 -19.37 13.36 4.09
N PHE A 163 -18.24 12.66 3.86
CA PHE A 163 -17.68 11.82 4.92
C PHE A 163 -16.99 12.76 5.91
N ASN A 164 -17.79 13.39 6.77
CA ASN A 164 -17.26 13.97 7.99
C ASN A 164 -16.66 12.83 8.81
N ALA A 165 -15.35 12.87 9.03
CA ALA A 165 -14.62 11.92 9.88
C ALA A 165 -15.03 11.96 11.37
N ASN A 166 -16.13 12.64 11.72
CA ASN A 166 -16.67 12.76 13.08
C ASN A 166 -18.06 12.13 13.26
N ASP A 167 -18.63 11.48 12.23
CA ASP A 167 -19.92 10.78 12.39
C ASP A 167 -19.74 9.29 12.08
N ALA A 168 -19.35 8.54 13.10
CA ALA A 168 -19.31 7.08 13.09
C ALA A 168 -20.75 6.52 13.09
N THR A 169 -21.50 6.73 12.02
CA THR A 169 -22.69 5.94 11.76
C THR A 169 -22.24 4.62 11.16
N THR A 170 -22.08 3.62 12.02
CA THR A 170 -21.91 2.22 11.64
C THR A 170 -22.90 1.91 10.52
N PRO A 171 -22.48 1.42 9.33
CA PRO A 171 -23.42 1.05 8.28
C PRO A 171 -24.46 0.12 8.89
N THR A 172 -25.74 0.46 8.76
CA THR A 172 -26.82 -0.36 9.33
C THR A 172 -26.75 -1.74 8.70
N ARG A 173 -26.32 -2.74 9.48
CA ARG A 173 -26.25 -4.15 9.09
C ARG A 173 -27.50 -4.52 8.32
N HIS A 174 -27.34 -5.17 7.17
CA HIS A 174 -28.52 -5.65 6.45
C HIS A 174 -29.27 -6.64 7.36
N PRO A 175 -30.58 -6.42 7.65
CA PRO A 175 -31.29 -7.10 8.73
C PRO A 175 -31.31 -8.63 8.58
N ASN A 176 -31.12 -9.13 7.36
CA ASN A 176 -31.09 -10.55 7.03
C ASN A 176 -29.76 -11.03 6.41
N ALA A 177 -28.65 -10.28 6.52
CA ALA A 177 -27.38 -10.65 5.88
C ALA A 177 -26.93 -12.08 6.20
N ARG A 178 -27.04 -12.49 7.46
CA ARG A 178 -26.67 -13.85 7.91
C ARG A 178 -27.50 -14.92 7.22
N ALA A 179 -28.82 -14.73 7.15
CA ALA A 179 -29.72 -15.68 6.49
C ALA A 179 -29.43 -15.80 4.98
N ILE A 180 -29.11 -14.69 4.32
CA ILE A 180 -28.73 -14.69 2.89
C ILE A 180 -27.42 -15.46 2.67
N LEU A 181 -26.41 -15.19 3.49
CA LEU A 181 -25.12 -15.87 3.41
C LEU A 181 -25.21 -17.36 3.75
N ASP A 182 -26.05 -17.74 4.71
CA ASP A 182 -26.25 -19.14 5.09
C ASP A 182 -27.09 -19.90 4.06
N ALA A 183 -28.04 -19.23 3.39
CA ALA A 183 -28.83 -19.82 2.31
C ALA A 183 -28.01 -20.10 1.04
N SER A 184 -26.95 -19.32 0.79
CA SER A 184 -26.04 -19.52 -0.34
C SER A 184 -24.90 -20.50 -0.07
N ALA A 185 -24.71 -20.90 1.19
CA ALA A 185 -23.68 -21.86 1.55
C ALA A 185 -24.01 -23.28 1.02
N PRO A 186 -23.00 -24.06 0.62
CA PRO A 186 -23.21 -25.46 0.26
C PRO A 186 -23.74 -26.22 1.48
N LYS A 187 -24.52 -27.29 1.23
CA LYS A 187 -24.95 -28.18 2.31
C LYS A 187 -23.72 -28.75 3.02
N PRO A 188 -23.74 -28.90 4.36
CA PRO A 188 -22.60 -29.43 5.10
C PRO A 188 -22.07 -30.74 4.51
N GLY A 189 -20.75 -30.81 4.30
CA GLY A 189 -20.09 -32.01 3.74
C GLY A 189 -20.23 -32.19 2.23
N THR A 190 -20.90 -31.27 1.51
CA THR A 190 -21.12 -31.41 0.07
C THR A 190 -20.11 -30.67 -0.80
N SER A 191 -19.42 -29.67 -0.26
CA SER A 191 -18.41 -28.88 -0.96
C SER A 191 -17.21 -29.73 -1.39
N ALA A 192 -16.49 -29.28 -2.43
CA ALA A 192 -15.25 -29.92 -2.87
C ALA A 192 -14.17 -29.89 -1.77
N PHE A 193 -14.15 -28.82 -0.96
CA PHE A 193 -13.24 -28.69 0.17
C PHE A 193 -13.53 -29.71 1.27
N SER A 194 -14.80 -29.90 1.63
CA SER A 194 -15.21 -30.88 2.64
C SER A 194 -14.89 -32.32 2.24
N LYS A 195 -14.95 -32.65 0.93
CA LYS A 195 -14.69 -34.00 0.40
C LYS A 195 -13.22 -34.30 0.11
N ARG A 196 -12.32 -33.35 0.32
CA ARG A 196 -10.93 -33.49 -0.12
C ARG A 196 -10.21 -34.63 0.63
N PRO A 197 -9.36 -35.40 -0.08
CA PRO A 197 -8.51 -36.39 0.58
C PRO A 197 -7.37 -35.71 1.36
N ALA A 198 -6.70 -36.47 2.23
CA ALA A 198 -5.46 -36.05 2.91
C ALA A 198 -5.59 -34.75 3.73
N ARG A 199 -6.69 -34.60 4.48
CA ARG A 199 -6.90 -33.50 5.43
C ARG A 199 -5.70 -33.43 6.40
N ARG A 200 -5.13 -32.23 6.57
CA ARG A 200 -3.98 -31.93 7.45
C ARG A 200 -2.68 -32.70 7.12
N ALA A 201 -2.54 -33.26 5.91
CA ALA A 201 -1.30 -33.91 5.52
C ALA A 201 -0.15 -32.89 5.38
N ALA A 202 0.99 -33.17 6.01
CA ALA A 202 2.22 -32.40 5.82
C ALA A 202 2.74 -32.61 4.39
N LYS A 203 2.96 -31.51 3.67
CA LYS A 203 3.52 -31.54 2.30
C LYS A 203 5.03 -31.36 2.27
N SER A 204 5.52 -30.51 3.16
CA SER A 204 6.93 -30.15 3.28
C SER A 204 7.27 -29.94 4.74
N GLU A 205 8.45 -30.41 5.13
CA GLU A 205 9.01 -30.21 6.45
C GLU A 205 10.42 -29.65 6.29
N LEU A 206 10.78 -28.70 7.16
CA LEU A 206 12.11 -28.13 7.22
C LEU A 206 12.73 -28.51 8.57
N ASN A 207 13.96 -29.03 8.54
CA ASN A 207 14.70 -29.48 9.71
C ASN A 207 13.97 -30.59 10.51
N ALA A 208 13.43 -31.60 9.80
CA ALA A 208 12.68 -32.71 10.40
C ALA A 208 13.51 -33.55 11.39
N GLU A 209 14.84 -33.47 11.28
CA GLU A 209 15.79 -34.09 12.21
C GLU A 209 15.82 -33.45 13.61
N LEU A 210 15.27 -32.24 13.76
CA LEU A 210 15.27 -31.53 15.04
C LEU A 210 14.16 -32.06 15.96
N PRO A 211 14.42 -32.19 17.27
CA PRO A 211 13.40 -32.62 18.22
C PRO A 211 12.29 -31.57 18.34
N ILE A 212 11.03 -32.01 18.24
CA ILE A 212 9.88 -31.15 18.50
C ILE A 212 9.91 -30.75 19.98
N ALA A 213 10.01 -29.45 20.24
CA ALA A 213 10.03 -28.94 21.60
C ALA A 213 8.71 -29.28 22.33
N LYS A 214 8.82 -29.81 23.55
CA LYS A 214 7.64 -30.11 24.38
C LYS A 214 6.92 -28.82 24.73
N LYS A 215 5.64 -28.72 24.39
CA LYS A 215 4.80 -27.59 24.79
C LYS A 215 4.74 -27.49 26.31
N LYS A 216 5.14 -26.35 26.86
CA LYS A 216 4.79 -25.99 28.24
C LYS A 216 3.34 -25.54 28.22
N ASN A 217 2.53 -26.00 29.16
CA ASN A 217 1.20 -25.42 29.41
C ASN A 217 1.42 -23.99 29.94
N GLN A 218 1.57 -23.02 29.05
CA GLN A 218 1.60 -21.62 29.43
C GLN A 218 0.17 -21.12 29.56
N ALA A 219 -0.19 -20.68 30.76
CA ALA A 219 -1.48 -20.05 31.03
C ALA A 219 -1.54 -18.60 30.49
N GLN A 220 -0.43 -18.06 29.99
CA GLN A 220 -0.30 -16.68 29.55
C GLN A 220 -0.08 -16.62 28.04
N ALA A 221 -0.78 -15.69 27.37
CA ALA A 221 -0.64 -15.43 25.95
C ALA A 221 0.78 -15.00 25.57
N ALA A 222 1.22 -15.37 24.36
CA ALA A 222 2.51 -14.95 23.82
C ALA A 222 2.56 -13.43 23.68
N THR A 223 3.70 -12.82 23.99
CA THR A 223 3.86 -11.37 23.85
C THR A 223 4.02 -11.01 22.37
N VAL A 224 3.09 -10.21 21.83
CA VAL A 224 3.15 -9.68 20.46
C VAL A 224 3.47 -8.20 20.49
N ALA A 225 4.39 -7.77 19.64
CA ALA A 225 4.69 -6.36 19.42
C ALA A 225 4.83 -6.06 17.93
N VAL A 226 4.00 -5.17 17.40
CA VAL A 226 4.15 -4.63 16.05
C VAL A 226 5.28 -3.60 16.06
N ARG A 227 6.20 -3.68 15.09
CA ARG A 227 7.38 -2.83 14.98
C ARG A 227 7.21 -1.81 13.87
N GLY A 228 7.88 -0.66 14.03
CA GLY A 228 7.84 0.45 13.08
C GLY A 228 6.79 1.50 13.46
N ALA A 229 6.83 2.64 12.77
CA ALA A 229 5.81 3.67 12.92
C ALA A 229 4.49 3.15 12.33
N PRO A 230 3.35 3.34 13.01
CA PRO A 230 2.06 2.92 12.46
C PRO A 230 1.79 3.70 11.18
N LEU A 231 1.44 2.98 10.11
CA LEU A 231 0.86 3.62 8.94
C LEU A 231 -0.48 4.19 9.36
N ARG A 232 -0.66 5.49 9.15
CA ARG A 232 -1.90 6.17 9.51
C ARG A 232 -2.99 5.78 8.50
N ARG A 233 -4.25 5.77 8.96
CA ARG A 233 -5.42 5.53 8.10
C ARG A 233 -5.89 6.78 7.36
N ASP A 234 -5.46 7.97 7.77
CA ASP A 234 -5.80 9.25 7.15
C ASP A 234 -4.85 9.59 6.00
N VAL A 235 -4.56 8.60 5.14
CA VAL A 235 -3.76 8.81 3.94
C VAL A 235 -4.68 9.13 2.77
N ARG A 236 -4.25 10.05 1.92
CA ARG A 236 -4.99 10.43 0.73
C ARG A 236 -4.42 9.75 -0.50
N TYR A 237 -5.30 9.22 -1.33
CA TYR A 237 -4.94 8.56 -2.58
C TYR A 237 -4.77 9.55 -3.72
N MET A 238 -4.08 9.11 -4.78
CA MET A 238 -3.89 9.84 -6.05
C MET A 238 -3.20 11.21 -5.89
N ARG A 239 -2.27 11.33 -4.94
CA ARG A 239 -1.52 12.58 -4.66
C ARG A 239 -0.02 12.48 -4.89
N ASP A 240 0.48 11.37 -5.42
CA ASP A 240 1.91 11.23 -5.65
C ASP A 240 2.42 12.28 -6.66
N ARG A 241 3.44 13.05 -6.28
CA ARG A 241 4.14 13.93 -7.21
C ARG A 241 5.29 13.20 -7.87
N VAL A 242 5.55 13.50 -9.14
CA VAL A 242 6.70 12.92 -9.87
C VAL A 242 8.01 13.20 -9.14
N GLY A 243 8.18 14.39 -8.58
CA GLY A 243 9.36 14.75 -7.78
C GLY A 243 9.56 13.86 -6.57
N ASP A 244 8.50 13.52 -5.85
CA ASP A 244 8.57 12.65 -4.67
C ASP A 244 8.97 11.22 -5.07
N LYS A 245 8.49 10.74 -6.24
CA LYS A 245 8.91 9.44 -6.80
C LYS A 245 10.39 9.44 -7.19
N VAL A 246 10.88 10.51 -7.80
CA VAL A 246 12.31 10.67 -8.14
C VAL A 246 13.15 10.65 -6.86
N GLU A 247 12.80 11.46 -5.86
CA GLU A 247 13.52 11.51 -4.59
C GLU A 247 13.50 10.16 -3.85
N MET A 248 12.37 9.44 -3.90
CA MET A 248 12.28 8.08 -3.36
C MET A 248 13.30 7.14 -4.04
N ILE A 249 13.43 7.17 -5.37
CA ILE A 249 14.41 6.35 -6.11
C ILE A 249 15.84 6.78 -5.77
N GLU A 250 16.12 8.09 -5.77
CA GLU A 250 17.44 8.65 -5.46
C GLU A 250 17.90 8.35 -4.03
N SER A 251 16.97 8.38 -3.06
CA SER A 251 17.27 8.01 -1.68
C SER A 251 17.71 6.55 -1.55
N ARG A 252 17.08 5.64 -2.31
CA ARG A 252 17.46 4.23 -2.35
C ARG A 252 18.84 4.02 -3.00
N LEU A 253 19.14 4.75 -4.08
CA LEU A 253 20.46 4.73 -4.73
C LEU A 253 21.56 5.19 -3.76
N ARG A 254 21.35 6.34 -3.08
CA ARG A 254 22.28 6.86 -2.07
C ARG A 254 22.46 5.90 -0.89
N ALA A 255 21.37 5.31 -0.39
CA ALA A 255 21.43 4.35 0.72
C ALA A 255 22.24 3.10 0.33
N PHE A 256 22.02 2.56 -0.88
CA PHE A 256 22.75 1.40 -1.36
C PHE A 256 24.23 1.72 -1.61
N LYS A 257 24.54 2.86 -2.23
CA LYS A 257 25.92 3.35 -2.38
C LYS A 257 26.68 3.36 -1.04
N ARG A 258 26.10 4.01 -0.02
CA ARG A 258 26.68 4.04 1.33
C ARG A 258 26.80 2.65 1.97
N ALA A 259 25.90 1.72 1.68
CA ALA A 259 25.98 0.36 2.19
C ALA A 259 27.13 -0.43 1.54
N VAL A 260 27.30 -0.29 0.23
CA VAL A 260 28.38 -0.93 -0.54
C VAL A 260 29.75 -0.40 -0.09
N GLU A 261 29.93 0.92 -0.05
CA GLU A 261 31.22 1.55 0.34
C GLU A 261 31.63 1.17 1.77
N ARG A 262 30.67 1.07 2.70
CA ARG A 262 30.93 0.58 4.06
C ARG A 262 31.32 -0.89 4.10
N ARG A 263 30.73 -1.72 3.25
CA ARG A 263 30.97 -3.17 3.24
C ARG A 263 32.26 -3.55 2.51
N TYR A 264 32.69 -2.73 1.56
CA TYR A 264 33.87 -2.94 0.73
C TYR A 264 34.79 -1.69 0.78
N PRO A 265 35.61 -1.55 1.84
CA PRO A 265 36.52 -0.42 1.97
C PRO A 265 37.45 -0.27 0.76
N GLY A 266 37.61 0.96 0.27
CA GLY A 266 38.43 1.29 -0.91
C GLY A 266 37.68 1.24 -2.25
N LEU A 267 36.41 0.83 -2.27
CA LEU A 267 35.57 0.90 -3.47
C LEU A 267 34.91 2.29 -3.56
N ASP A 268 35.30 3.09 -4.55
CA ASP A 268 34.69 4.41 -4.81
C ASP A 268 33.52 4.28 -5.79
N CYS A 269 32.28 4.44 -5.30
CA CYS A 269 31.07 4.36 -6.11
C CYS A 269 30.67 5.74 -6.71
N GLY A 270 31.65 6.59 -7.02
CA GLY A 270 31.49 7.92 -7.59
C GLY A 270 31.42 7.98 -9.13
N GLY A 271 31.55 6.85 -9.82
CA GLY A 271 31.54 6.83 -11.29
C GLY A 271 30.19 7.25 -11.88
N ALA A 272 30.24 7.99 -13.00
CA ALA A 272 29.06 8.33 -13.79
C ALA A 272 28.80 7.25 -14.85
N THR A 273 27.54 6.89 -15.09
CA THR A 273 27.20 5.88 -16.11
C THR A 273 27.69 6.26 -17.50
N TYR A 274 27.62 7.54 -17.86
CA TYR A 274 27.96 8.05 -19.20
C TYR A 274 29.45 8.37 -19.41
N ALA A 275 30.28 8.30 -18.36
CA ALA A 275 31.69 8.66 -18.47
C ALA A 275 32.44 7.64 -19.34
N ALA A 276 32.93 8.10 -20.49
CA ALA A 276 33.77 7.28 -21.35
C ALA A 276 35.12 7.02 -20.69
N SER A 277 35.43 5.76 -20.42
CA SER A 277 36.67 5.34 -19.76
C SER A 277 37.11 3.96 -20.24
N GLN A 278 38.41 3.81 -20.53
CA GLN A 278 39.04 2.50 -20.74
C GLN A 278 39.30 1.79 -19.40
N ASP A 279 39.57 2.56 -18.35
CA ASP A 279 39.75 2.06 -16.99
C ASP A 279 38.41 1.70 -16.35
N ASP A 280 38.45 0.77 -15.39
CA ASP A 280 37.26 0.36 -14.63
C ASP A 280 36.69 1.54 -13.84
N VAL A 281 35.41 1.80 -14.07
CA VAL A 281 34.57 2.70 -13.27
C VAL A 281 33.66 1.86 -12.37
N THR A 282 33.36 2.37 -11.18
CA THR A 282 32.38 1.76 -10.28
C THR A 282 31.17 2.66 -10.15
N VAL A 283 30.01 2.13 -10.51
CA VAL A 283 28.76 2.88 -10.64
C VAL A 283 27.66 2.19 -9.83
N VAL A 284 26.89 2.96 -9.09
CA VAL A 284 25.63 2.50 -8.46
C VAL A 284 24.47 2.98 -9.32
N GLY A 285 23.62 2.05 -9.73
CA GLY A 285 22.50 2.35 -10.61
C GLY A 285 21.33 1.40 -10.41
N ARG A 286 20.22 1.73 -11.07
CA ARG A 286 18.99 0.97 -11.08
C ARG A 286 18.87 0.21 -12.40
N VAL A 287 18.60 -1.08 -12.32
CA VAL A 287 18.34 -1.92 -13.49
C VAL A 287 17.03 -1.50 -14.13
N VAL A 288 17.05 -1.27 -15.44
CA VAL A 288 15.86 -0.97 -16.24
C VAL A 288 15.90 -1.79 -17.54
N CYS A 289 14.75 -1.95 -18.18
CA CYS A 289 14.63 -2.60 -19.49
C CYS A 289 14.66 -1.52 -20.59
N ASP A 290 15.22 -1.86 -21.75
CA ASP A 290 15.17 -1.00 -22.95
C ASP A 290 13.80 -1.00 -23.65
N SER A 291 12.88 -1.87 -23.20
CA SER A 291 11.56 -2.11 -23.78
C SER A 291 10.54 -2.46 -22.69
N GLU A 292 9.25 -2.48 -23.07
CA GLU A 292 8.13 -2.85 -22.18
C GLU A 292 7.99 -4.38 -21.98
N GLY A 293 8.89 -5.17 -22.58
CA GLY A 293 8.87 -6.63 -22.51
C GLY A 293 9.59 -7.20 -21.28
N LYS A 294 9.65 -8.54 -21.21
CA LYS A 294 10.41 -9.24 -20.18
C LYS A 294 11.91 -8.95 -20.31
N LEU A 295 12.57 -8.66 -19.19
CA LEU A 295 14.00 -8.44 -19.13
C LEU A 295 14.75 -9.68 -19.62
N ASN A 296 15.75 -9.46 -20.48
CA ASN A 296 16.68 -10.48 -20.94
C ASN A 296 18.10 -9.90 -20.97
N GLU A 297 19.12 -10.72 -21.17
CA GLU A 297 20.53 -10.28 -21.11
C GLU A 297 20.85 -9.14 -22.09
N ALA A 298 20.20 -9.11 -23.26
CA ALA A 298 20.44 -8.07 -24.26
C ALA A 298 19.70 -6.76 -23.96
N SER A 299 18.62 -6.79 -23.18
CA SER A 299 17.79 -5.61 -22.86
C SER A 299 18.13 -4.94 -21.53
N VAL A 300 19.16 -5.42 -20.83
CA VAL A 300 19.56 -4.84 -19.54
C VAL A 300 20.20 -3.46 -19.73
N MET A 301 19.63 -2.47 -19.07
CA MET A 301 20.19 -1.12 -18.96
C MET A 301 20.44 -0.76 -17.50
N LEU A 302 21.40 0.13 -17.28
CA LEU A 302 21.71 0.72 -15.98
C LEU A 302 21.38 2.22 -15.99
N GLU A 303 20.39 2.62 -15.19
CA GLU A 303 20.07 4.01 -14.91
C GLU A 303 20.90 4.52 -13.74
N GLY A 304 21.75 5.52 -13.98
CA GLY A 304 22.55 6.15 -12.93
C GLY A 304 21.76 7.18 -12.12
N SER A 305 22.30 7.61 -10.99
CA SER A 305 21.65 8.64 -10.17
C SER A 305 21.58 10.00 -10.86
N VAL A 306 20.64 10.85 -10.45
CA VAL A 306 20.59 12.25 -10.89
C VAL A 306 21.87 12.98 -10.49
N GLU A 307 22.36 12.77 -9.27
CA GLU A 307 23.53 13.46 -8.71
C GLU A 307 24.84 13.19 -9.49
N THR A 308 25.09 11.94 -9.87
CA THR A 308 26.38 11.54 -10.47
C THR A 308 26.29 11.37 -11.98
N SER A 309 25.11 11.01 -12.48
CA SER A 309 24.91 10.55 -13.84
C SER A 309 23.82 11.32 -14.59
N ASN A 310 23.23 12.39 -14.01
CA ASN A 310 22.10 13.13 -14.59
C ASN A 310 20.91 12.23 -14.98
N GLY A 311 20.72 11.09 -14.31
CA GLY A 311 19.69 10.11 -14.68
C GLY A 311 19.96 9.37 -15.99
N ALA A 312 21.17 9.46 -16.55
CA ALA A 312 21.52 8.84 -17.81
C ALA A 312 21.50 7.31 -17.71
N ARG A 313 21.06 6.69 -18.82
CA ARG A 313 20.97 5.24 -18.98
C ARG A 313 22.02 4.77 -19.96
N VAL A 314 22.68 3.67 -19.65
CA VAL A 314 23.61 2.98 -20.53
C VAL A 314 23.26 1.51 -20.63
N ARG A 315 23.55 0.88 -21.77
CA ARG A 315 23.41 -0.57 -21.91
C ARG A 315 24.39 -1.26 -20.96
N LEU A 316 23.93 -2.27 -20.23
CA LEU A 316 24.76 -3.05 -19.32
C LEU A 316 25.10 -4.38 -20.00
N GLU A 317 26.36 -4.54 -20.42
CA GLU A 317 26.81 -5.76 -21.07
C GLU A 317 27.35 -6.76 -20.03
N LEU A 318 26.72 -7.93 -19.97
CA LEU A 318 26.94 -8.90 -18.89
C LEU A 318 27.89 -10.03 -19.29
N ARG A 319 28.42 -10.06 -20.51
CA ARG A 319 29.20 -11.20 -21.06
C ARG A 319 30.39 -11.64 -20.21
N GLU A 320 31.02 -10.71 -19.47
CA GLU A 320 32.19 -11.00 -18.62
C GLU A 320 31.79 -11.49 -17.21
N LEU A 321 30.50 -11.52 -16.88
CA LEU A 321 29.99 -12.06 -15.61
C LEU A 321 29.66 -13.56 -15.76
N PRO A 322 30.27 -14.47 -14.99
CA PRO A 322 29.96 -15.90 -15.09
C PRO A 322 28.53 -16.23 -14.65
N ARG A 323 27.95 -15.41 -13.76
CA ARG A 323 26.59 -15.55 -13.26
C ARG A 323 26.00 -14.18 -12.92
N PHE A 324 24.68 -14.07 -13.01
CA PHE A 324 23.93 -12.91 -12.54
C PHE A 324 22.47 -13.29 -12.28
N SER A 325 21.78 -12.47 -11.49
CA SER A 325 20.34 -12.49 -11.27
C SER A 325 19.92 -11.03 -11.16
N LEU A 326 19.17 -10.57 -12.17
CA LEU A 326 18.79 -9.17 -12.33
C LEU A 326 17.29 -9.03 -12.61
N PHE A 327 16.66 -8.02 -12.02
CA PHE A 327 15.26 -7.69 -12.29
C PHE A 327 15.03 -6.16 -12.37
N PRO A 328 14.01 -5.69 -13.11
CA PRO A 328 13.72 -4.27 -13.22
C PRO A 328 13.48 -3.60 -11.86
N GLY A 329 14.13 -2.46 -11.62
CA GLY A 329 14.05 -1.70 -10.36
C GLY A 329 15.02 -2.16 -9.26
N GLN A 330 15.80 -3.22 -9.50
CA GLN A 330 16.89 -3.61 -8.62
C GLN A 330 17.99 -2.54 -8.62
N ILE A 331 18.52 -2.23 -7.44
CA ILE A 331 19.67 -1.33 -7.31
C ILE A 331 20.91 -2.18 -7.16
N VAL A 332 21.90 -1.91 -8.00
CA VAL A 332 23.13 -2.69 -8.08
C VAL A 332 24.35 -1.77 -8.12
N CYS A 333 25.49 -2.29 -7.69
CA CYS A 333 26.78 -1.67 -7.94
C CYS A 333 27.52 -2.50 -8.98
N VAL A 334 27.97 -1.83 -10.04
CA VAL A 334 28.67 -2.43 -11.17
C VAL A 334 30.07 -1.84 -11.23
N GLN A 335 31.07 -2.69 -11.34
CA GLN A 335 32.44 -2.31 -11.68
C GLN A 335 32.78 -2.89 -13.07
N GLY A 336 33.32 -2.04 -13.93
CA GLY A 336 33.69 -2.39 -15.29
C GLY A 336 34.05 -1.17 -16.13
N SER A 337 34.36 -1.36 -17.42
CA SER A 337 34.76 -0.26 -18.32
C SER A 337 33.61 0.20 -19.22
N ASN A 338 33.54 1.50 -19.52
CA ASN A 338 32.63 2.06 -20.53
C ASN A 338 33.42 2.82 -21.60
N PRO A 339 34.10 2.14 -22.54
CA PRO A 339 34.94 2.81 -23.54
C PRO A 339 34.18 3.80 -24.43
N SER A 340 32.90 3.54 -24.67
CA SER A 340 32.09 4.25 -25.65
C SER A 340 31.15 5.32 -25.05
N GLY A 341 31.08 5.40 -23.73
CA GLY A 341 30.14 6.25 -23.00
C GLY A 341 28.69 5.74 -22.97
N HIS A 342 28.31 4.76 -23.80
CA HIS A 342 26.93 4.27 -23.92
C HIS A 342 26.74 2.78 -23.61
N CYS A 343 27.82 2.03 -23.36
CA CYS A 343 27.77 0.62 -23.00
C CYS A 343 28.79 0.29 -21.90
N LEU A 344 28.30 -0.04 -20.71
CA LEU A 344 29.12 -0.45 -19.57
C LEU A 344 29.31 -1.97 -19.61
N VAL A 345 30.54 -2.42 -19.84
CA VAL A 345 30.91 -3.84 -19.82
C VAL A 345 31.18 -4.25 -18.38
N ALA A 346 30.27 -5.01 -17.79
CA ALA A 346 30.31 -5.38 -16.38
C ALA A 346 31.32 -6.49 -16.10
N ARG A 347 32.28 -6.24 -15.20
CA ARG A 347 33.28 -7.22 -14.73
C ARG A 347 32.97 -7.75 -13.34
N ARG A 348 32.32 -6.93 -12.53
CA ARG A 348 31.87 -7.31 -11.19
C ARG A 348 30.53 -6.67 -10.88
N LEU A 349 29.63 -7.46 -10.31
CA LEU A 349 28.28 -7.07 -9.94
C LEU A 349 28.07 -7.32 -8.44
N ILE A 350 27.66 -6.29 -7.71
CA ILE A 350 27.23 -6.36 -6.31
C ILE A 350 25.73 -6.09 -6.29
N ALA A 351 24.95 -7.18 -6.26
CA ALA A 351 23.49 -7.16 -6.34
C ALA A 351 22.79 -6.94 -4.98
N SER A 352 23.49 -7.16 -3.87
CA SER A 352 22.96 -6.99 -2.50
C SER A 352 24.09 -6.79 -1.49
N VAL A 353 23.77 -6.10 -0.40
CA VAL A 353 24.61 -6.02 0.81
C VAL A 353 23.83 -6.69 1.92
N ALA A 354 24.23 -7.91 2.29
CA ALA A 354 23.54 -8.68 3.31
C ALA A 354 23.46 -7.89 4.64
N PRO A 355 22.29 -7.80 5.28
CA PRO A 355 22.18 -7.18 6.60
C PRO A 355 22.98 -7.99 7.62
N SER A 356 23.49 -7.31 8.65
CA SER A 356 24.14 -7.99 9.78
C SER A 356 23.15 -8.97 10.43
N GLY A 357 23.61 -10.19 10.71
CA GLY A 357 22.79 -11.18 11.39
C GLY A 357 22.31 -10.67 12.75
N VAL A 358 21.00 -10.78 13.00
CA VAL A 358 20.41 -10.39 14.29
C VAL A 358 20.82 -11.43 15.33
N LYS A 359 21.52 -11.00 16.38
CA LYS A 359 21.81 -11.86 17.53
C LYS A 359 20.58 -11.89 18.43
N SER A 360 20.12 -13.09 18.79
CA SER A 360 19.06 -13.25 19.78
C SER A 360 19.59 -12.90 21.17
N THR A 361 18.88 -12.06 21.91
CA THR A 361 19.26 -11.70 23.29
C THR A 361 18.91 -12.85 24.24
N ALA A 362 19.88 -13.35 25.03
CA ALA A 362 19.69 -14.49 25.96
C ALA A 362 18.48 -14.36 26.92
N SER A 363 17.96 -13.15 27.15
CA SER A 363 16.79 -12.85 27.95
C SER A 363 15.44 -12.92 27.21
N SER A 364 15.43 -13.28 25.92
CA SER A 364 14.19 -13.32 25.14
C SER A 364 13.28 -14.47 25.61
N PRO A 365 11.96 -14.25 25.78
CA PRO A 365 11.04 -15.32 26.12
C PRO A 365 11.00 -16.46 25.08
N ALA A 366 11.49 -16.21 23.85
CA ALA A 366 11.71 -17.22 22.81
C ALA A 366 12.80 -18.27 23.12
N PHE A 367 13.57 -18.13 24.21
CA PHE A 367 14.49 -19.19 24.65
C PHE A 367 13.76 -20.45 25.19
N GLY A 368 12.41 -20.41 25.25
CA GLY A 368 11.56 -21.59 25.38
C GLY A 368 11.17 -22.22 24.04
N SER A 369 10.05 -22.95 24.02
CA SER A 369 9.40 -23.40 22.79
C SER A 369 8.41 -22.34 22.30
N LEU A 370 8.41 -22.03 21.01
CA LEU A 370 7.40 -21.19 20.37
C LEU A 370 6.77 -21.94 19.20
N SER A 371 5.44 -22.10 19.23
CA SER A 371 4.62 -22.72 18.20
C SER A 371 3.73 -21.66 17.57
N VAL A 372 3.88 -21.41 16.27
CA VAL A 372 3.05 -20.43 15.55
C VAL A 372 2.35 -21.12 14.39
N ALA A 373 1.04 -20.95 14.28
CA ALA A 373 0.27 -21.34 13.09
C ALA A 373 0.11 -20.12 12.18
N ILE A 374 0.45 -20.25 10.90
CA ILE A 374 0.39 -19.14 9.92
C ILE A 374 -0.48 -19.56 8.76
N ALA A 375 -1.43 -18.71 8.38
CA ALA A 375 -2.25 -18.88 7.19
C ALA A 375 -2.34 -17.58 6.39
N SER A 376 -2.54 -17.72 5.08
CA SER A 376 -2.79 -16.62 4.15
C SER A 376 -4.04 -16.96 3.35
N GLY A 377 -4.89 -15.95 3.10
CA GLY A 377 -6.08 -16.11 2.29
C GLY A 377 -5.77 -16.48 0.83
N PRO A 378 -6.77 -16.87 0.04
CA PRO A 378 -8.20 -16.77 0.35
C PRO A 378 -8.70 -17.81 1.37
N TYR A 379 -9.69 -17.41 2.18
CA TYR A 379 -10.23 -18.22 3.28
C TYR A 379 -11.57 -18.90 2.98
N THR A 380 -12.05 -18.77 1.74
CA THR A 380 -13.25 -19.44 1.21
C THR A 380 -12.95 -20.03 -0.16
N CYS A 381 -13.76 -20.99 -0.59
CA CYS A 381 -13.59 -21.60 -1.91
C CYS A 381 -14.25 -20.74 -2.99
N ALA A 382 -13.73 -20.78 -4.22
CA ALA A 382 -14.17 -19.94 -5.33
C ALA A 382 -15.67 -20.06 -5.73
N GLY A 383 -16.37 -21.07 -5.21
CA GLY A 383 -17.78 -21.33 -5.49
C GLY A 383 -18.75 -20.86 -4.41
N ASP A 384 -18.26 -20.34 -3.27
CA ASP A 384 -19.12 -20.00 -2.14
C ASP A 384 -18.48 -18.99 -1.15
N LEU A 385 -19.31 -18.45 -0.25
CA LEU A 385 -18.89 -17.58 0.86
C LEU A 385 -19.16 -18.25 2.22
N SER A 386 -18.94 -19.56 2.31
CA SER A 386 -19.15 -20.33 3.54
C SER A 386 -17.98 -20.22 4.54
N TYR A 387 -16.78 -19.91 4.04
CA TYR A 387 -15.54 -19.85 4.83
C TYR A 387 -15.22 -21.16 5.56
N GLU A 388 -15.62 -22.31 4.99
CA GLU A 388 -15.23 -23.64 5.47
C GLU A 388 -13.71 -23.76 5.74
N PRO A 389 -12.80 -23.26 4.88
CA PRO A 389 -11.36 -23.29 5.14
C PRO A 389 -10.92 -22.52 6.40
N LEU A 390 -11.45 -21.32 6.64
CA LEU A 390 -11.15 -20.54 7.85
C LEU A 390 -11.59 -21.29 9.11
N ASN A 391 -12.84 -21.74 9.13
CA ASN A 391 -13.41 -22.43 10.28
C ASN A 391 -12.62 -23.71 10.59
N GLU A 392 -12.22 -24.45 9.55
CA GLU A 392 -11.39 -25.63 9.73
C GLU A 392 -9.98 -25.31 10.27
N PHE A 393 -9.35 -24.23 9.80
CA PHE A 393 -8.05 -23.79 10.31
C PHE A 393 -8.12 -23.36 11.77
N LEU A 394 -9.14 -22.59 12.16
CA LEU A 394 -9.35 -22.19 13.56
C LEU A 394 -9.63 -23.40 14.46
N ALA A 395 -10.40 -24.40 13.98
CA ALA A 395 -10.60 -25.66 14.70
C ALA A 395 -9.28 -26.44 14.87
N TYR A 396 -8.41 -26.45 13.86
CA TYR A 396 -7.07 -27.03 13.98
C TYR A 396 -6.22 -26.29 15.03
N CYS A 397 -6.30 -24.96 15.08
CA CYS A 397 -5.62 -24.17 16.10
C CYS A 397 -6.16 -24.45 17.51
N ALA A 398 -7.48 -24.59 17.68
CA ALA A 398 -8.09 -24.93 18.96
C ALA A 398 -7.63 -26.33 19.46
N GLU A 399 -7.49 -27.29 18.54
CA GLU A 399 -7.03 -28.64 18.84
C GLU A 399 -5.52 -28.69 19.15
N THR A 400 -4.71 -28.05 18.31
CA THR A 400 -3.25 -28.11 18.44
C THR A 400 -2.68 -27.09 19.42
N ARG A 401 -3.44 -26.05 19.78
CA ARG A 401 -3.08 -24.98 20.72
C ARG A 401 -1.70 -24.35 20.44
N PRO A 402 -1.45 -23.74 19.26
CA PRO A 402 -0.23 -22.94 19.04
C PRO A 402 -0.20 -21.72 19.97
N ASP A 403 0.98 -21.21 20.31
CA ASP A 403 1.13 -20.02 21.16
C ASP A 403 0.63 -18.76 20.44
N ALA A 404 0.73 -18.74 19.10
CA ALA A 404 0.21 -17.66 18.29
C ALA A 404 -0.37 -18.14 16.95
N VAL A 405 -1.31 -17.38 16.42
CA VAL A 405 -1.94 -17.57 15.11
C VAL A 405 -1.73 -16.31 14.27
N VAL A 406 -1.16 -16.43 13.08
CA VAL A 406 -0.96 -15.33 12.14
C VAL A 406 -1.88 -15.55 10.94
N LEU A 407 -2.78 -14.60 10.70
CA LEU A 407 -3.72 -14.59 9.59
C LEU A 407 -3.42 -13.43 8.66
N MET A 408 -3.07 -13.75 7.42
CA MET A 408 -2.81 -12.76 6.37
C MET A 408 -3.96 -12.77 5.36
N GLY A 409 -4.34 -11.61 4.85
CA GLY A 409 -5.39 -11.48 3.85
C GLY A 409 -5.08 -12.20 2.52
N PRO A 410 -6.01 -12.18 1.56
CA PRO A 410 -7.31 -11.52 1.65
C PRO A 410 -8.32 -12.31 2.50
N PHE A 411 -9.06 -11.59 3.34
CA PHE A 411 -10.19 -12.06 4.12
C PHE A 411 -11.48 -12.04 3.29
N VAL A 412 -11.83 -10.88 2.73
CA VAL A 412 -12.87 -10.78 1.69
C VAL A 412 -12.19 -10.42 0.39
N ASP A 413 -11.93 -11.45 -0.42
CA ASP A 413 -11.13 -11.32 -1.63
C ASP A 413 -11.88 -10.59 -2.75
N ALA A 414 -11.36 -9.44 -3.15
CA ALA A 414 -11.86 -8.62 -4.26
C ALA A 414 -11.85 -9.37 -5.60
N GLU A 415 -11.03 -10.42 -5.74
CA GLU A 415 -10.99 -11.26 -6.94
C GLU A 415 -11.97 -12.44 -6.89
N HIS A 416 -12.65 -12.68 -5.75
CA HIS A 416 -13.63 -13.74 -5.62
C HIS A 416 -14.83 -13.50 -6.54
N LYS A 417 -15.28 -14.51 -7.28
CA LYS A 417 -16.36 -14.40 -8.29
C LYS A 417 -17.63 -13.72 -7.76
N SER A 418 -18.09 -14.14 -6.58
CA SER A 418 -19.27 -13.57 -5.92
C SER A 418 -19.06 -12.13 -5.44
N VAL A 419 -17.82 -11.74 -5.13
CA VAL A 419 -17.48 -10.36 -4.72
C VAL A 419 -17.40 -9.44 -5.94
N ARG A 420 -16.83 -9.94 -7.05
CA ARG A 420 -16.82 -9.26 -8.35
C ARG A 420 -18.20 -9.12 -8.98
N GLY A 421 -19.14 -10.00 -8.60
CA GLY A 421 -20.47 -10.07 -9.19
C GLY A 421 -20.47 -10.71 -10.57
N ASP A 422 -19.55 -11.63 -10.85
CA ASP A 422 -19.38 -12.25 -12.17
C ASP A 422 -20.64 -13.05 -12.59
N ASP A 423 -21.27 -13.76 -11.64
CA ASP A 423 -22.49 -14.55 -11.89
C ASP A 423 -23.77 -13.78 -11.51
N ALA A 424 -23.78 -13.16 -10.33
CA ALA A 424 -24.89 -12.36 -9.82
C ALA A 424 -24.38 -11.33 -8.80
N PRO A 425 -25.07 -10.18 -8.63
CA PRO A 425 -24.77 -9.23 -7.55
C PRO A 425 -24.89 -9.87 -6.18
N LEU A 426 -24.06 -9.42 -5.24
CA LEU A 426 -24.13 -9.85 -3.85
C LEU A 426 -25.20 -9.02 -3.12
N ASP A 427 -26.21 -9.69 -2.56
CA ASP A 427 -27.32 -9.05 -1.82
C ASP A 427 -26.95 -8.65 -0.38
N VAL A 428 -25.66 -8.61 -0.06
CA VAL A 428 -25.11 -8.16 1.23
C VAL A 428 -23.89 -7.28 1.00
N SER A 429 -23.60 -6.38 1.93
CA SER A 429 -22.39 -5.55 1.84
C SER A 429 -21.13 -6.39 2.08
N PHE A 430 -19.99 -5.90 1.59
CA PHE A 430 -18.71 -6.56 1.83
C PHE A 430 -18.34 -6.53 3.33
N GLU A 431 -18.73 -5.46 4.02
CA GLU A 431 -18.57 -5.30 5.47
C GLU A 431 -19.39 -6.34 6.24
N ASP A 432 -20.61 -6.67 5.78
CA ASP A 432 -21.43 -7.71 6.38
C ASP A 432 -20.80 -9.10 6.17
N VAL A 433 -20.21 -9.37 5.00
CA VAL A 433 -19.44 -10.61 4.77
C VAL A 433 -18.27 -10.70 5.73
N PHE A 434 -17.45 -9.64 5.82
CA PHE A 434 -16.31 -9.60 6.73
C PHE A 434 -16.75 -9.81 8.18
N ALA A 435 -17.78 -9.08 8.64
CA ALA A 435 -18.28 -9.18 9.99
C ALA A 435 -18.79 -10.58 10.32
N LEU A 436 -19.68 -11.14 9.49
CA LEU A 436 -20.38 -12.40 9.80
C LEU A 436 -19.53 -13.65 9.56
N ARG A 437 -18.56 -13.60 8.64
CA ARG A 437 -17.76 -14.78 8.26
C ARG A 437 -16.35 -14.76 8.84
N VAL A 438 -15.76 -13.58 9.04
CA VAL A 438 -14.37 -13.45 9.50
C VAL A 438 -14.33 -13.01 10.95
N ARG A 439 -14.88 -11.84 11.27
CA ARG A 439 -14.87 -11.27 12.64
C ARG A 439 -15.54 -12.21 13.64
N ASP A 440 -16.77 -12.60 13.35
CA ASP A 440 -17.57 -13.59 14.09
C ASP A 440 -16.82 -14.91 14.33
N ALA A 441 -16.03 -15.38 13.36
CA ALA A 441 -15.27 -16.63 13.50
C ALA A 441 -14.06 -16.47 14.42
N LEU A 442 -13.38 -15.32 14.37
CA LEU A 442 -12.27 -15.00 15.26
C LEU A 442 -12.73 -14.80 16.70
N GLU A 443 -13.84 -14.11 16.90
CA GLU A 443 -14.43 -13.89 18.23
C GLU A 443 -14.91 -15.22 18.85
N ARG A 444 -15.57 -16.08 18.06
CA ARG A 444 -15.92 -17.45 18.49
C ARG A 444 -14.69 -18.26 18.87
N PHE A 445 -13.65 -18.27 18.03
CA PHE A 445 -12.41 -18.97 18.34
C PHE A 445 -11.75 -18.47 19.63
N ALA A 446 -11.73 -17.16 19.85
CA ALA A 446 -11.15 -16.57 21.05
C ALA A 446 -11.95 -16.93 22.31
N ALA A 447 -13.28 -16.90 22.24
CA ALA A 447 -14.17 -17.31 23.33
C ALA A 447 -14.01 -18.79 23.68
N ASP A 448 -14.08 -19.67 22.67
CA ASP A 448 -13.92 -21.12 22.84
C ASP A 448 -12.53 -21.48 23.40
N ALA A 449 -11.50 -20.73 22.98
CA ALA A 449 -10.15 -20.89 23.51
C ALA A 449 -10.09 -20.54 25.00
N ASP A 450 -10.65 -19.39 25.40
CA ASP A 450 -10.67 -18.94 26.79
C ASP A 450 -11.40 -19.94 27.71
N ASP A 451 -12.59 -20.39 27.29
CA ASP A 451 -13.38 -21.40 27.99
C ASP A 451 -12.61 -22.72 28.18
N ALA A 452 -11.75 -23.05 27.22
CA ALA A 452 -10.90 -24.24 27.24
C ALA A 452 -9.54 -24.03 27.94
N GLY A 453 -9.32 -22.86 28.55
CA GLY A 453 -8.06 -22.49 29.23
C GLY A 453 -6.88 -22.33 28.26
N TYR A 454 -7.15 -21.88 27.04
CA TYR A 454 -6.18 -21.64 25.97
C TYR A 454 -6.18 -20.15 25.61
N ALA A 455 -5.00 -19.52 25.63
CA ALA A 455 -4.84 -18.09 25.40
C ALA A 455 -3.92 -17.82 24.19
N PRO A 456 -4.40 -18.00 22.95
CA PRO A 456 -3.62 -17.66 21.76
C PRO A 456 -3.41 -16.16 21.61
N SER A 457 -2.25 -15.79 21.07
CA SER A 457 -2.06 -14.46 20.49
C SER A 457 -2.37 -14.49 18.99
N VAL A 458 -3.24 -13.62 18.51
CA VAL A 458 -3.62 -13.54 17.09
C VAL A 458 -3.00 -12.32 16.43
N VAL A 459 -2.34 -12.51 15.29
CA VAL A 459 -1.84 -11.44 14.44
C VAL A 459 -2.64 -11.41 13.15
N VAL A 460 -3.21 -10.25 12.80
CA VAL A 460 -3.98 -10.06 11.57
C VAL A 460 -3.25 -9.07 10.66
N MET A 461 -3.08 -9.40 9.38
CA MET A 461 -2.44 -8.54 8.38
C MET A 461 -3.35 -8.41 7.13
N PRO A 462 -3.60 -7.19 6.63
CA PRO A 462 -4.44 -6.99 5.44
C PRO A 462 -3.73 -7.41 4.16
N SER A 463 -4.50 -7.49 3.07
CA SER A 463 -4.03 -7.59 1.70
C SER A 463 -4.65 -6.51 0.83
N THR A 464 -3.98 -6.06 -0.25
CA THR A 464 -4.59 -5.11 -1.20
C THR A 464 -5.76 -5.71 -1.97
N ARG A 465 -5.98 -7.02 -1.81
CA ARG A 465 -7.16 -7.75 -2.28
C ARG A 465 -8.29 -7.80 -1.26
N ASP A 466 -8.13 -7.25 -0.06
CA ASP A 466 -9.25 -7.09 0.88
C ASP A 466 -10.17 -5.98 0.39
N VAL A 467 -11.35 -6.35 -0.10
CA VAL A 467 -12.30 -5.40 -0.70
C VAL A 467 -12.86 -4.39 0.32
N THR A 468 -12.80 -4.72 1.62
CA THR A 468 -13.24 -3.86 2.73
C THR A 468 -12.10 -2.98 3.27
N HIS A 469 -10.94 -2.95 2.60
CA HIS A 469 -9.76 -2.22 3.06
C HIS A 469 -9.09 -1.45 1.92
N ASP A 470 -8.06 -0.68 2.26
CA ASP A 470 -7.32 0.16 1.32
C ASP A 470 -6.71 -0.66 0.17
N ALA A 471 -7.06 -0.37 -1.08
CA ALA A 471 -6.55 -1.12 -2.25
C ALA A 471 -5.10 -0.76 -2.65
N VAL A 472 -4.38 0.03 -1.83
CA VAL A 472 -3.07 0.59 -2.16
C VAL A 472 -2.01 0.07 -1.19
N PHE A 473 -0.86 -0.32 -1.74
CA PHE A 473 0.31 -0.73 -0.95
C PHE A 473 1.24 0.47 -0.70
N PRO A 474 1.79 0.64 0.52
CA PRO A 474 1.57 -0.16 1.73
C PRO A 474 0.23 0.18 2.42
N GLN A 475 -0.35 -0.79 3.14
CA GLN A 475 -1.64 -0.65 3.84
C GLN A 475 -1.48 -0.49 5.35
N PRO A 476 -2.29 0.38 6.00
CA PRO A 476 -2.39 0.43 7.45
C PRO A 476 -3.02 -0.85 8.02
N PRO A 477 -2.93 -1.10 9.35
CA PRO A 477 -3.56 -2.25 9.99
C PRO A 477 -5.05 -2.38 9.64
N LEU A 478 -5.51 -3.63 9.43
CA LEU A 478 -6.88 -3.95 8.99
C LEU A 478 -7.95 -3.52 10.01
N LEU A 479 -7.74 -3.81 11.29
CA LEU A 479 -8.67 -3.47 12.38
C LEU A 479 -7.97 -2.57 13.40
N SER A 480 -8.74 -1.69 14.03
CA SER A 480 -8.30 -1.02 15.26
C SER A 480 -8.42 -1.97 16.45
N GLU A 481 -7.62 -1.76 17.50
CA GLU A 481 -7.54 -2.68 18.66
C GLU A 481 -8.89 -2.90 19.39
N ARG A 482 -9.88 -2.04 19.17
CA ARG A 482 -11.21 -2.09 19.82
C ARG A 482 -12.33 -2.64 18.94
N GLU A 483 -12.01 -3.05 17.72
CA GLU A 483 -13.01 -3.52 16.76
C GLU A 483 -13.44 -4.99 16.99
N LEU A 484 -12.70 -5.75 17.80
CA LEU A 484 -13.00 -7.15 18.12
C LEU A 484 -13.43 -7.29 19.60
N GLU A 485 -14.51 -8.01 19.84
CA GLU A 485 -14.97 -8.35 21.19
C GLU A 485 -14.24 -9.60 21.69
N LEU A 486 -13.16 -9.42 22.45
CA LEU A 486 -12.25 -10.50 22.84
C LEU A 486 -12.17 -10.68 24.36
N PRO A 487 -12.02 -11.93 24.85
CA PRO A 487 -11.64 -12.19 26.23
C PRO A 487 -10.30 -11.53 26.57
N ARG A 488 -10.13 -11.10 27.84
CA ARG A 488 -8.90 -10.44 28.32
C ARG A 488 -7.63 -11.30 28.21
N SER A 489 -7.81 -12.62 28.15
CA SER A 489 -6.75 -13.61 28.02
C SER A 489 -6.19 -13.71 26.59
N CYS A 490 -6.99 -13.36 25.57
CA CYS A 490 -6.56 -13.35 24.17
C CYS A 490 -5.96 -12.00 23.80
N ALA A 491 -4.76 -12.01 23.22
CA ALA A 491 -4.12 -10.81 22.68
C ALA A 491 -4.29 -10.78 21.16
N ILE A 492 -4.83 -9.70 20.59
CA ILE A 492 -4.90 -9.51 19.14
C ILE A 492 -4.09 -8.28 18.74
N ALA A 493 -3.24 -8.45 17.73
CA ALA A 493 -2.46 -7.38 17.13
C ALA A 493 -2.75 -7.30 15.63
N CYS A 494 -3.02 -6.11 15.12
CA CYS A 494 -3.15 -5.89 13.70
C CYS A 494 -1.86 -5.27 13.15
N ALA A 495 -1.19 -5.98 12.24
CA ALA A 495 0.01 -5.52 11.57
C ALA A 495 -0.33 -4.82 10.25
N PRO A 496 0.48 -3.83 9.80
CA PRO A 496 0.35 -3.25 8.46
C PRO A 496 0.80 -4.23 7.37
N ASN A 497 0.59 -3.89 6.10
CA ASN A 497 1.10 -4.64 4.95
C ASN A 497 2.02 -3.75 4.07
N PRO A 498 3.33 -4.02 3.99
CA PRO A 498 4.04 -5.08 4.69
C PRO A 498 4.19 -4.72 6.18
N GLY A 499 4.45 -5.71 7.02
CA GLY A 499 4.54 -5.52 8.46
C GLY A 499 5.69 -6.29 9.08
N VAL A 500 6.32 -5.69 10.09
CA VAL A 500 7.28 -6.36 10.95
C VAL A 500 6.70 -6.43 12.35
N PHE A 501 6.67 -7.62 12.94
CA PHE A 501 6.20 -7.82 14.31
C PHE A 501 7.07 -8.86 15.01
N SER A 502 6.98 -8.93 16.33
CA SER A 502 7.67 -9.97 17.09
C SER A 502 6.73 -10.73 18.01
N ILE A 503 6.92 -12.05 18.07
CA ILE A 503 6.20 -12.97 18.96
C ILE A 503 7.24 -13.59 19.90
N ASN A 504 7.09 -13.34 21.21
CA ASN A 504 8.06 -13.73 22.24
C ASN A 504 9.53 -13.32 21.92
N GLY A 505 9.73 -12.28 21.11
CA GLY A 505 11.05 -11.77 20.70
C GLY A 505 11.58 -12.30 19.37
N VAL A 506 10.98 -13.35 18.79
CA VAL A 506 11.26 -13.75 17.40
C VAL A 506 10.65 -12.72 16.47
N THR A 507 11.44 -12.13 15.57
CA THR A 507 10.98 -11.12 14.62
C THR A 507 10.51 -11.78 13.33
N PHE A 508 9.29 -11.46 12.93
CA PHE A 508 8.65 -11.86 11.69
C PHE A 508 8.54 -10.62 10.79
N ALA A 509 8.87 -10.78 9.52
CA ALA A 509 8.58 -9.83 8.47
C ALA A 509 7.62 -10.50 7.50
N ALA A 510 6.47 -9.89 7.27
CA ALA A 510 5.42 -10.45 6.43
C ALA A 510 4.93 -9.40 5.42
N CYS A 511 4.52 -9.91 4.26
CA CYS A 511 4.01 -9.13 3.14
C CYS A 511 3.00 -10.04 2.42
N THR A 512 1.82 -9.51 2.09
CA THR A 512 0.80 -10.29 1.38
C THR A 512 0.85 -10.09 -0.13
N GLN A 513 1.78 -9.28 -0.63
CA GLN A 513 2.09 -9.22 -2.05
C GLN A 513 2.89 -10.46 -2.46
N ASP A 514 2.54 -11.05 -3.59
CA ASP A 514 3.26 -12.18 -4.16
C ASP A 514 4.55 -11.72 -4.88
N VAL A 515 5.47 -11.19 -4.07
CA VAL A 515 6.74 -10.63 -4.53
C VAL A 515 7.57 -11.69 -5.27
N LEU A 516 7.50 -12.96 -4.85
CA LEU A 516 8.25 -14.04 -5.49
C LEU A 516 7.75 -14.30 -6.92
N ARG A 517 6.44 -14.37 -7.13
CA ARG A 517 5.87 -14.51 -8.48
C ARG A 517 6.16 -13.28 -9.34
N HIS A 518 6.03 -12.07 -8.79
CA HIS A 518 6.31 -10.84 -9.54
C HIS A 518 7.78 -10.75 -9.97
N LEU A 519 8.72 -11.09 -9.08
CA LEU A 519 10.16 -11.08 -9.41
C LEU A 519 10.51 -12.18 -10.42
N SER A 520 10.07 -13.43 -10.19
CA SER A 520 10.38 -14.54 -11.10
C SER A 520 9.81 -14.36 -12.51
N ALA A 521 8.69 -13.65 -12.66
CA ALA A 521 8.13 -13.32 -13.97
C ALA A 521 9.02 -12.35 -14.77
N ALA A 522 9.77 -11.47 -14.10
CA ALA A 522 10.53 -10.39 -14.72
C ALA A 522 12.06 -10.55 -14.64
N GLU A 523 12.57 -11.57 -13.94
CA GLU A 523 13.99 -11.81 -13.76
C GLU A 523 14.70 -12.27 -15.05
N ALA A 524 15.92 -11.77 -15.25
CA ALA A 524 16.93 -12.32 -16.12
C ALA A 524 18.07 -12.89 -15.27
N ALA A 525 18.41 -14.16 -15.47
CA ALA A 525 19.46 -14.83 -14.72
C ALA A 525 20.34 -15.72 -15.61
N ARG A 526 21.59 -15.90 -15.18
CA ARG A 526 22.54 -16.87 -15.72
C ARG A 526 23.24 -17.57 -14.57
N GLU A 527 23.20 -18.89 -14.57
CA GLU A 527 24.04 -19.73 -13.71
C GLU A 527 25.33 -20.13 -14.44
N PRO A 528 26.41 -20.46 -13.72
CA PRO A 528 27.61 -21.05 -14.32
C PRO A 528 27.24 -22.36 -15.04
N ALA A 529 27.82 -22.58 -16.22
CA ALA A 529 27.66 -23.81 -16.99
C ALA A 529 28.20 -25.05 -16.28
#